data_AF-A0A923PTH3-F1
#
_entry.id   AF-A0A923PTH3-F1
#
_cell.length_a   1.000
_cell.length_b   1.000
_cell.length_c   1.000
_cell.angle_alpha   90.00
_cell.angle_beta   90.00
_cell.angle_gamma   90.00
#
_symmetry.space_group_name_H-M   'P 1'
#
loop_
_entity.id
_entity.type
_entity.pdbx_description
1 polymer ?
#
loop_
_entity_poly.entity_id
_entity_poly.type
_entity_poly.pdbx_seq_one_letter_code
_entity_poly.pdbx_strand_id
1 'polypeptide(L)'
;MQRLEASPLFLAYGIYKPHLPWNVPRRYFDLYPLEQIQLPPSRPDDLDDVPAIAAAWARTDGESGVKMEKSDHEIVVAEGKWREAVQAYLASITFADAQLGRLLDAIDRSPERDNTIVVLWGDHDWHLGEKPHRRKFTLWEEGTRTPLIWVVPGVTPAGGAMQSAGRSDERVSDARGALRPHATAARARAEHPAAAHPSARRLARAGGLDVSE
;
A
#
# COMPACT_ATOMS: atom_id res chain seq x y z
N MET A 1 -34.46 1.76 24.80
CA MET A 1 -33.01 1.60 24.56
C MET A 1 -32.34 2.90 24.97
N GLN A 2 -31.63 2.91 26.09
CA GLN A 2 -30.93 4.10 26.57
C GLN A 2 -29.84 4.48 25.56
N ARG A 3 -29.95 5.70 25.03
CA ARG A 3 -28.89 6.35 24.27
C ARG A 3 -27.75 6.56 25.27
N LEU A 4 -26.68 5.79 25.15
CA LEU A 4 -25.42 6.13 25.81
C LEU A 4 -25.08 7.55 25.35
N GLU A 5 -24.91 8.46 26.30
CA GLU A 5 -24.41 9.82 26.06
C GLU A 5 -23.26 9.76 25.04
N ALA A 6 -23.34 10.58 23.99
CA ALA A 6 -22.51 10.45 22.79
C ALA A 6 -21.04 10.79 23.08
N SER A 7 -20.29 9.81 23.57
CA SER A 7 -18.83 9.87 23.66
C SER A 7 -18.20 9.66 22.27
N PRO A 8 -17.07 10.31 21.97
CA PRO A 8 -16.32 10.03 20.75
C PRO A 8 -15.99 8.54 20.64
N LEU A 9 -16.30 7.93 19.49
CA LEU A 9 -15.96 6.54 19.19
C LEU A 9 -14.58 6.46 18.54
N PHE A 10 -13.73 5.56 19.05
CA PHE A 10 -12.51 5.15 18.38
C PHE A 10 -12.62 3.66 18.01
N LEU A 11 -12.46 3.35 16.72
CA LEU A 11 -12.49 1.99 16.19
C LEU A 11 -11.17 1.68 15.49
N ALA A 12 -10.41 0.73 16.03
CA ALA A 12 -9.29 0.11 15.34
C ALA A 12 -9.77 -1.17 14.65
N TYR A 13 -9.73 -1.20 13.32
CA TYR A 13 -10.18 -2.33 12.52
C TYR A 13 -9.06 -2.80 11.59
N GLY A 14 -8.57 -4.02 11.80
CA GLY A 14 -7.51 -4.62 10.99
C GLY A 14 -8.06 -5.54 9.91
N ILE A 15 -7.60 -5.36 8.67
CA ILE A 15 -7.84 -6.30 7.57
C ILE A 15 -6.61 -7.20 7.44
N TYR A 16 -6.81 -8.52 7.60
CA TYR A 16 -5.70 -9.48 7.58
C TYR A 16 -5.05 -9.65 6.20
N LYS A 17 -5.82 -9.50 5.12
CA LYS A 17 -5.29 -9.58 3.75
C LYS A 17 -4.56 -8.26 3.41
N PRO A 18 -3.45 -8.31 2.66
CA PRO A 18 -2.99 -9.42 1.80
C PRO A 18 -1.96 -10.39 2.43
N HIS A 19 -1.89 -10.52 3.76
CA HIS A 19 -0.97 -11.48 4.38
C HIS A 19 -1.20 -12.92 3.89
N LEU A 20 -0.13 -13.70 3.80
CA LEU A 20 -0.15 -15.13 3.50
C LEU A 20 -1.01 -15.90 4.52
N PRO A 21 -1.59 -17.06 4.15
CA PRO A 21 -1.63 -17.64 2.80
C PRO A 21 -2.56 -16.84 1.87
N TRP A 22 -2.28 -16.78 0.57
CA TRP A 22 -3.10 -16.02 -0.40
C TRP A 22 -4.31 -16.80 -0.90
N ASN A 23 -5.17 -17.19 0.03
CA ASN A 23 -6.45 -17.83 -0.26
C ASN A 23 -7.60 -16.81 -0.16
N VAL A 24 -8.23 -16.51 -1.29
CA VAL A 24 -9.44 -15.67 -1.38
C VAL A 24 -10.46 -16.31 -2.34
N PRO A 25 -11.73 -15.89 -2.35
CA PRO A 25 -12.72 -16.46 -3.26
C PRO A 25 -12.29 -16.35 -4.73
N ARG A 26 -12.60 -17.38 -5.53
CA ARG A 26 -12.15 -17.50 -6.93
C ARG A 26 -12.45 -16.28 -7.79
N ARG A 27 -13.61 -15.63 -7.59
CA ARG A 27 -14.01 -14.42 -8.30
C ARG A 27 -12.98 -13.28 -8.26
N TYR A 28 -12.11 -13.24 -7.24
CA TYR A 28 -11.04 -12.23 -7.15
C TYR A 28 -9.82 -12.61 -7.99
N PHE A 29 -9.53 -13.90 -8.15
CA PHE A 29 -8.50 -14.37 -9.08
C PHE A 29 -8.91 -14.14 -10.54
N ASP A 30 -10.19 -14.30 -10.84
CA ASP A 30 -10.72 -14.13 -12.21
C ASP A 30 -10.58 -12.67 -12.73
N LEU A 31 -10.36 -11.70 -11.84
CA LEU A 31 -10.05 -10.30 -12.19
C LEU A 31 -8.62 -10.11 -12.72
N TYR A 32 -7.75 -11.12 -12.52
CA TYR A 32 -6.32 -11.06 -12.86
C TYR A 32 -5.92 -12.26 -13.71
N PRO A 33 -6.25 -12.31 -15.00
CA PRO A 33 -5.83 -13.41 -15.87
C PRO A 33 -4.30 -13.56 -15.89
N LEU A 34 -3.79 -14.80 -15.82
CA LEU A 34 -2.36 -15.08 -15.62
C LEU A 34 -1.47 -14.53 -16.73
N GLU A 35 -1.97 -14.53 -17.96
CA GLU A 35 -1.32 -14.02 -19.15
C GLU A 35 -1.18 -12.48 -19.14
N GLN A 36 -1.99 -11.79 -18.33
CA GLN A 36 -1.96 -10.33 -18.18
C GLN A 36 -1.12 -9.86 -16.99
N ILE A 37 -0.75 -10.78 -16.10
CA ILE A 37 0.10 -10.49 -14.94
C ILE A 37 1.42 -9.88 -15.40
N GLN A 38 1.73 -8.71 -14.86
CA GLN A 38 3.06 -8.12 -14.96
C GLN A 38 3.87 -8.58 -13.76
N LEU A 39 5.02 -9.20 -14.02
CA LEU A 39 5.95 -9.56 -12.97
C LEU A 39 6.76 -8.33 -12.58
N PRO A 40 7.11 -8.17 -11.29
CA PRO A 40 8.06 -7.15 -10.89
C PRO A 40 9.38 -7.28 -11.65
N PRO A 41 10.10 -6.17 -11.87
CA PRO A 41 11.45 -6.24 -12.41
C PRO A 41 12.32 -7.07 -11.47
N SER A 42 12.98 -8.10 -12.00
CA SER A 42 13.99 -8.85 -11.27
C SER A 42 15.20 -9.08 -12.15
N ARG A 43 16.36 -9.17 -11.51
CA ARG A 43 17.61 -9.50 -12.18
C ARG A 43 18.38 -10.52 -11.34
N PRO A 44 19.08 -11.48 -11.98
CA PRO A 44 19.90 -12.45 -11.25
C PRO A 44 21.03 -11.81 -10.42
N ASP A 45 21.51 -10.64 -10.85
CA ASP A 45 22.65 -9.89 -10.30
C ASP A 45 22.23 -8.76 -9.32
N ASP A 46 20.94 -8.66 -8.95
CA ASP A 46 20.36 -7.52 -8.19
C ASP A 46 20.83 -7.42 -6.71
N LEU A 47 21.77 -8.28 -6.30
CA LEU A 47 22.40 -8.28 -4.99
C LEU A 47 23.93 -8.06 -5.06
N ASP A 48 24.51 -7.89 -6.25
CA ASP A 48 25.97 -7.79 -6.41
C ASP A 48 26.54 -6.44 -5.96
N ASP A 49 25.69 -5.41 -5.87
CA ASP A 49 26.05 -4.05 -5.50
C ASP A 49 25.71 -3.68 -4.05
N VAL A 50 25.16 -4.62 -3.27
CA VAL A 50 24.79 -4.39 -1.87
C VAL A 50 25.79 -5.00 -0.88
N PRO A 51 25.91 -4.46 0.34
CA PRO A 51 26.72 -5.07 1.38
C PRO A 51 26.29 -6.52 1.69
N ALA A 52 27.25 -7.36 2.08
CA ALA A 52 27.01 -8.78 2.37
C ALA A 52 25.88 -9.03 3.38
N ILE A 53 25.67 -8.12 4.34
CA ILE A 53 24.57 -8.22 5.31
C ILE A 53 23.19 -8.04 4.65
N ALA A 54 23.07 -7.14 3.67
CA ALA A 54 21.82 -6.94 2.95
C ALA A 54 21.51 -8.12 2.02
N ALA A 55 22.54 -8.63 1.32
CA ALA A 55 22.41 -9.85 0.52
C ALA A 55 22.03 -11.07 1.39
N ALA A 56 22.52 -11.14 2.63
CA ALA A 56 22.12 -12.18 3.57
C ALA A 56 20.65 -12.05 4.02
N TRP A 57 20.14 -10.84 4.25
CA TRP A 57 18.72 -10.64 4.60
C TRP A 57 17.78 -11.10 3.48
N ALA A 58 18.14 -10.86 2.22
CA ALA A 58 17.37 -11.36 1.08
C ALA A 58 17.24 -12.90 1.04
N ARG A 59 18.19 -13.62 1.65
CA ARG A 59 18.23 -15.09 1.76
C ARG A 59 18.00 -15.62 3.18
N THR A 60 17.43 -14.81 4.06
CA THR A 60 17.04 -15.24 5.40
C THR A 60 15.53 -15.44 5.44
N ASP A 61 15.08 -16.59 5.94
CA ASP A 61 13.67 -16.74 6.27
C ASP A 61 13.34 -15.77 7.40
N GLY A 62 12.52 -14.77 7.11
CA GLY A 62 12.35 -13.68 8.05
C GLY A 62 11.47 -13.99 9.26
N GLU A 63 10.80 -15.14 9.29
CA GLU A 63 10.02 -15.57 10.46
C GLU A 63 10.86 -16.37 11.46
N SER A 64 11.70 -17.30 10.96
CA SER A 64 12.61 -18.11 11.78
C SER A 64 14.00 -17.50 11.98
N GLY A 65 14.38 -16.52 11.16
CA GLY A 65 15.74 -15.96 11.12
C GLY A 65 16.78 -16.92 10.54
N VAL A 66 16.37 -18.07 10.00
CA VAL A 66 17.28 -19.09 9.48
C VAL A 66 17.76 -18.71 8.09
N LYS A 67 19.08 -18.78 7.87
CA LYS A 67 19.67 -18.61 6.54
C LYS A 67 19.25 -19.76 5.64
N MET A 68 18.78 -19.42 4.44
CA MET A 68 18.35 -20.39 3.46
C MET A 68 19.38 -20.52 2.33
N GLU A 69 19.52 -21.73 1.80
CA GLU A 69 20.34 -21.98 0.61
C GLU A 69 19.74 -21.30 -0.64
N LYS A 70 18.42 -21.37 -0.76
CA LYS A 70 17.61 -20.66 -1.76
C LYS A 70 16.60 -19.78 -1.05
N SER A 71 16.42 -18.56 -1.53
CA SER A 71 15.33 -17.70 -1.06
C SER A 71 13.96 -18.28 -1.43
N ASP A 72 12.92 -17.85 -0.73
CA ASP A 72 11.52 -18.14 -1.09
C ASP A 72 11.24 -17.81 -2.56
N HIS A 73 11.85 -16.74 -3.09
CA HIS A 73 11.65 -16.35 -4.48
C HIS A 73 12.28 -17.36 -5.44
N GLU A 74 13.52 -17.78 -5.18
CA GLU A 74 14.23 -18.76 -5.99
C GLU A 74 13.48 -20.11 -6.03
N ILE A 75 12.86 -20.52 -4.92
CA ILE A 75 12.01 -21.72 -4.85
C ILE A 75 10.78 -21.55 -5.77
N VAL A 76 10.05 -20.45 -5.64
CA VAL A 76 8.83 -20.21 -6.43
C VAL A 76 9.13 -20.10 -7.93
N VAL A 77 10.25 -19.50 -8.31
CA VAL A 77 10.69 -19.42 -9.71
C VAL A 77 11.06 -20.81 -10.24
N ALA A 78 11.77 -21.63 -9.46
CA ALA A 78 12.12 -23.00 -9.85
C ALA A 78 10.89 -23.88 -10.10
N GLU A 79 9.78 -23.62 -9.39
CA GLU A 79 8.50 -24.31 -9.60
C GLU A 79 7.65 -23.71 -10.74
N GLY A 80 8.10 -22.62 -11.37
CA GLY A 80 7.34 -21.92 -12.41
C GLY A 80 6.10 -21.21 -11.88
N LYS A 81 6.05 -20.88 -10.58
CA LYS A 81 4.87 -20.36 -9.86
C LYS A 81 4.88 -18.86 -9.60
N TRP A 82 5.80 -18.12 -10.23
CA TRP A 82 5.93 -16.69 -9.96
C TRP A 82 4.69 -15.90 -10.39
N ARG A 83 4.13 -16.16 -11.57
CA ARG A 83 2.92 -15.47 -12.05
C ARG A 83 1.71 -15.76 -11.16
N GLU A 84 1.51 -17.01 -10.76
CA GLU A 84 0.44 -17.39 -9.84
C GLU A 84 0.59 -16.75 -8.46
N ALA A 85 1.83 -16.63 -7.96
CA ALA A 85 2.09 -15.92 -6.72
C ALA A 85 1.69 -14.43 -6.80
N VAL A 86 2.11 -13.73 -7.86
CA VAL A 86 1.74 -12.32 -8.07
C VAL A 86 0.22 -12.18 -8.24
N GLN A 87 -0.40 -13.07 -9.02
CA GLN A 87 -1.86 -13.11 -9.18
C GLN A 87 -2.57 -13.25 -7.82
N ALA A 88 -2.11 -14.19 -6.98
CA ALA A 88 -2.74 -14.46 -5.69
C ALA A 88 -2.60 -13.28 -4.72
N TYR A 89 -1.46 -12.57 -4.75
CA TYR A 89 -1.28 -11.34 -3.97
C TYR A 89 -2.21 -10.22 -4.45
N LEU A 90 -2.29 -9.96 -5.77
CA LEU A 90 -3.21 -8.97 -6.34
C LEU A 90 -4.68 -9.28 -6.04
N ALA A 91 -5.08 -10.55 -6.17
CA ALA A 91 -6.42 -11.01 -5.79
C ALA A 91 -6.70 -10.76 -4.29
N SER A 92 -5.69 -10.95 -3.44
CA SER A 92 -5.80 -10.71 -1.99
C SER A 92 -5.92 -9.22 -1.65
N ILE A 93 -5.23 -8.34 -2.37
CA ILE A 93 -5.40 -6.88 -2.25
C ILE A 93 -6.83 -6.49 -2.62
N THR A 94 -7.36 -6.96 -3.74
CA THR A 94 -8.72 -6.59 -4.17
C THR A 94 -9.80 -7.16 -3.27
N PHE A 95 -9.56 -8.32 -2.68
CA PHE A 95 -10.42 -8.82 -1.62
C PHE A 95 -10.41 -7.89 -0.39
N ALA A 96 -9.24 -7.41 0.03
CA ALA A 96 -9.09 -6.47 1.14
C ALA A 96 -9.79 -5.14 0.85
N ASP A 97 -9.61 -4.58 -0.35
CA ASP A 97 -10.30 -3.38 -0.84
C ASP A 97 -11.83 -3.56 -0.77
N ALA A 98 -12.35 -4.70 -1.22
CA ALA A 98 -13.77 -4.99 -1.12
C ALA A 98 -14.28 -5.08 0.34
N GLN A 99 -13.45 -5.54 1.28
CA GLN A 99 -13.83 -5.55 2.71
C GLN A 99 -13.80 -4.14 3.30
N LEU A 100 -12.81 -3.33 2.94
CA LEU A 100 -12.74 -1.92 3.31
C LEU A 100 -13.97 -1.17 2.79
N GLY A 101 -14.35 -1.38 1.53
CA GLY A 101 -15.54 -0.79 0.94
C GLY A 101 -16.82 -1.06 1.74
N ARG A 102 -16.99 -2.29 2.27
CA ARG A 102 -18.15 -2.62 3.12
C ARG A 102 -18.18 -1.82 4.43
N LEU A 103 -17.01 -1.55 5.02
CA LEU A 103 -16.89 -0.72 6.22
C LEU A 103 -17.21 0.73 5.90
N LEU A 104 -16.64 1.27 4.82
CA LEU A 104 -16.88 2.64 4.38
C LEU A 104 -18.36 2.86 4.02
N ASP A 105 -18.98 1.92 3.30
CA ASP A 105 -20.42 1.94 2.99
C ASP A 105 -21.30 1.98 4.26
N ALA A 106 -20.84 1.38 5.37
CA ALA A 106 -21.57 1.42 6.64
C ALA A 106 -21.42 2.79 7.32
N ILE A 107 -20.22 3.38 7.27
CA ILE A 107 -19.95 4.74 7.77
C ILE A 107 -20.78 5.76 6.98
N ASP A 108 -20.79 5.68 5.65
CA ASP A 108 -21.52 6.59 4.76
C ASP A 108 -23.03 6.58 4.99
N ARG A 109 -23.60 5.42 5.35
CA ARG A 109 -25.01 5.26 5.69
C ARG A 109 -25.34 5.65 7.13
N SER A 110 -24.34 5.92 7.95
CA SER A 110 -24.53 6.29 9.35
C SER A 110 -24.77 7.80 9.51
N PRO A 111 -25.39 8.23 10.64
CA PRO A 111 -25.45 9.64 11.00
C PRO A 111 -24.06 10.30 11.19
N GLU A 112 -23.00 9.51 11.40
CA GLU A 112 -21.65 9.98 11.70
C GLU A 112 -20.79 10.22 10.45
N ARG A 113 -21.33 10.04 9.23
CA ARG A 113 -20.55 10.11 7.98
C ARG A 113 -19.72 11.41 7.86
N ASP A 114 -20.30 12.54 8.26
CA ASP A 114 -19.69 13.87 8.12
C ASP A 114 -18.84 14.24 9.37
N ASN A 115 -18.78 13.35 10.36
CA ASN A 115 -18.09 13.53 11.64
C ASN A 115 -17.06 12.41 11.91
N THR A 116 -16.78 11.56 10.91
CA THR A 116 -15.85 10.44 11.04
C THR A 116 -14.52 10.77 10.35
N ILE A 117 -13.43 10.72 11.09
CA ILE A 117 -12.08 10.71 10.51
C ILE A 117 -11.72 9.26 10.16
N VAL A 118 -11.33 9.04 8.91
CA VAL A 118 -10.84 7.73 8.45
C VAL A 118 -9.34 7.80 8.27
N VAL A 119 -8.63 6.86 8.91
CA VAL A 119 -7.20 6.67 8.70
C VAL A 119 -6.98 5.24 8.23
N LEU A 120 -6.38 5.09 7.05
CA LEU A 120 -5.95 3.81 6.50
C LEU A 120 -4.42 3.80 6.47
N TRP A 121 -3.81 2.78 7.08
CA TRP A 121 -2.37 2.57 7.00
C TRP A 121 -2.01 1.10 6.88
N GLY A 122 -0.87 0.81 6.24
CA GLY A 122 -0.21 -0.50 6.29
C GLY A 122 0.87 -0.55 7.36
N ASP A 123 1.09 -1.71 7.96
CA ASP A 123 2.16 -1.97 8.93
C ASP A 123 3.52 -2.17 8.26
N HIS A 124 3.55 -2.93 7.16
CA HIS A 124 4.69 -3.10 6.26
C HIS A 124 4.19 -3.45 4.85
N ASP A 125 5.08 -3.47 3.87
CA ASP A 125 4.75 -3.91 2.50
C ASP A 125 5.43 -5.26 2.18
N TRP A 126 5.45 -5.70 0.92
CA TRP A 126 5.81 -7.06 0.54
C TRP A 126 6.56 -7.15 -0.80
N HIS A 127 7.76 -7.75 -0.77
CA HIS A 127 8.49 -8.13 -1.98
C HIS A 127 7.80 -9.28 -2.73
N LEU A 128 7.64 -9.13 -4.04
CA LEU A 128 7.05 -10.13 -4.94
C LEU A 128 8.08 -10.80 -5.86
N GLY A 129 9.33 -10.36 -5.82
CA GLY A 129 10.46 -11.01 -6.48
C GLY A 129 11.68 -10.13 -6.74
N GLU A 130 11.56 -8.84 -6.47
CA GLU A 130 12.65 -7.89 -6.44
C GLU A 130 13.76 -8.39 -5.51
N LYS A 131 15.03 -8.21 -5.89
CA LYS A 131 16.20 -8.58 -5.07
C LYS A 131 16.25 -10.06 -4.69
N PRO A 132 15.92 -10.95 -5.65
CA PRO A 132 15.60 -12.35 -5.42
C PRO A 132 14.93 -12.65 -4.08
N HIS A 133 14.03 -11.79 -3.62
CA HIS A 133 13.44 -11.84 -2.28
C HIS A 133 11.92 -11.83 -2.34
N ARG A 134 11.32 -12.30 -1.25
CA ARG A 134 9.89 -12.21 -0.95
C ARG A 134 9.74 -11.89 0.52
N ARG A 135 8.61 -11.32 0.92
CA ARG A 135 8.30 -10.86 2.30
C ARG A 135 8.83 -9.45 2.58
N LYS A 136 9.00 -9.11 3.85
CA LYS A 136 9.18 -7.73 4.35
C LYS A 136 10.46 -7.51 5.19
N PHE A 137 11.33 -8.51 5.26
CA PHE A 137 12.42 -8.54 6.24
C PHE A 137 13.70 -7.92 5.68
N THR A 138 13.54 -6.75 5.09
CA THR A 138 14.55 -6.01 4.33
C THR A 138 14.32 -4.50 4.50
N LEU A 139 15.27 -3.69 4.03
CA LEU A 139 15.20 -2.23 4.13
C LEU A 139 14.94 -1.54 2.77
N TRP A 140 14.52 -2.31 1.77
CA TRP A 140 14.18 -1.76 0.45
C TRP A 140 12.77 -1.16 0.43
N GLU A 141 12.48 -0.31 -0.56
CA GLU A 141 11.20 0.39 -0.64
C GLU A 141 10.02 -0.59 -0.67
N GLU A 142 10.17 -1.74 -1.34
CA GLU A 142 9.11 -2.74 -1.50
C GLU A 142 8.68 -3.39 -0.16
N GLY A 143 9.54 -3.40 0.86
CA GLY A 143 9.19 -3.90 2.19
C GLY A 143 8.70 -2.82 3.16
N THR A 144 9.00 -1.56 2.87
CA THR A 144 8.90 -0.45 3.85
C THR A 144 7.93 0.65 3.45
N ARG A 145 7.56 0.72 2.17
CA ARG A 145 6.73 1.80 1.63
C ARG A 145 5.24 1.46 1.70
N THR A 146 4.62 1.73 2.84
CA THR A 146 3.20 1.42 3.05
C THR A 146 2.26 2.58 2.67
N PRO A 147 0.98 2.29 2.36
CA PRO A 147 -0.02 3.35 2.23
C PRO A 147 -0.26 4.01 3.60
N LEU A 148 -0.44 5.34 3.60
CA LEU A 148 -0.95 6.12 4.72
C LEU A 148 -1.90 7.18 4.18
N ILE A 149 -3.20 7.02 4.44
CA ILE A 149 -4.26 7.88 3.92
C ILE A 149 -5.09 8.42 5.09
N TRP A 150 -5.31 9.74 5.08
CA TRP A 150 -6.15 10.46 6.03
C TRP A 150 -7.31 11.13 5.30
N VAL A 151 -8.53 10.81 5.70
CA VAL A 151 -9.74 11.50 5.25
C VAL A 151 -10.37 12.17 6.47
N VAL A 152 -10.23 13.50 6.51
CA VAL A 152 -10.74 14.35 7.59
C VAL A 152 -11.85 15.23 7.01
N PRO A 153 -13.11 15.10 7.50
CA PRO A 153 -14.22 15.92 7.02
C PRO A 153 -13.92 17.42 7.09
N GLY A 154 -14.19 18.14 6.00
CA GLY A 154 -13.94 19.58 5.89
C GLY A 154 -12.46 20.00 5.76
N VAL A 155 -11.50 19.06 5.80
CA VAL A 155 -10.06 19.36 5.73
C VAL A 155 -9.40 18.69 4.52
N THR A 156 -9.62 17.39 4.29
CA THR A 156 -8.99 16.67 3.16
C THR A 156 -9.75 16.93 1.85
N PRO A 157 -9.15 17.57 0.83
CA PRO A 157 -9.78 17.67 -0.49
C PRO A 157 -9.74 16.34 -1.24
N ALA A 158 -10.77 16.07 -2.05
CA ALA A 158 -10.79 14.90 -2.93
C ALA A 158 -9.60 14.93 -3.89
N GLY A 159 -8.90 13.79 -4.00
CA GLY A 159 -7.71 13.66 -4.87
C GLY A 159 -6.46 14.39 -4.38
N GLY A 160 -6.47 14.95 -3.16
CA GLY A 160 -5.28 15.51 -2.54
C GLY A 160 -4.23 14.43 -2.25
N ALA A 161 -2.96 14.73 -2.51
CA ALA A 161 -1.84 13.85 -2.15
C ALA A 161 -1.03 14.49 -1.03
N MET A 162 -0.74 13.70 0.01
CA MET A 162 0.25 14.06 1.01
C MET A 162 1.65 13.83 0.41
N GLN A 163 2.48 14.87 0.39
CA GLN A 163 3.89 14.70 0.04
C GLN A 163 4.62 14.16 1.26
N SER A 164 5.42 13.10 1.06
CA SER A 164 6.38 12.69 2.10
C SER A 164 7.37 13.84 2.32
N ALA A 165 7.52 14.28 3.56
CA ALA A 165 8.59 15.20 3.93
C ALA A 165 9.91 14.41 3.94
N GLY A 166 10.48 14.17 2.77
CA GLY A 166 11.63 13.28 2.63
C GLY A 166 11.91 12.85 1.20
N ARG A 167 12.13 13.82 0.32
CA ARG A 167 12.99 13.62 -0.84
C ARG A 167 13.78 14.91 -1.00
N SER A 168 14.96 14.99 -0.38
CA SER A 168 15.99 15.84 -0.95
C SER A 168 16.19 15.29 -2.36
N ASP A 169 15.82 16.07 -3.38
CA ASP A 169 16.24 15.83 -4.75
C ASP A 169 17.77 15.75 -4.72
N GLU A 170 18.35 14.56 -4.61
CA GLU A 170 19.75 14.32 -4.86
C GLU A 170 19.97 14.40 -6.38
N ARG A 171 19.87 15.63 -6.90
CA ARG A 171 20.74 15.97 -8.03
C ARG A 171 22.14 16.03 -7.46
N VAL A 172 22.90 14.98 -7.70
CA VAL A 172 24.36 14.99 -7.58
C VAL A 172 24.87 16.13 -8.48
N SER A 173 25.13 17.29 -7.90
CA SER A 173 26.00 18.32 -8.47
C SER A 173 26.47 19.28 -7.38
N ASP A 174 27.67 18.95 -6.88
CA ASP A 174 28.78 19.85 -6.55
C ASP A 174 28.71 20.85 -5.36
N ALA A 175 29.76 20.74 -4.55
CA ALA A 175 30.47 21.73 -3.74
C ALA A 175 29.73 22.80 -2.89
N ARG A 176 30.07 22.72 -1.58
CA ARG A 176 30.28 23.81 -0.60
C ARG A 176 29.04 24.45 0.07
N GLY A 177 28.80 24.01 1.31
CA GLY A 177 28.73 24.91 2.47
C GLY A 177 27.35 25.41 2.93
N ALA A 178 27.12 25.24 4.23
CA ALA A 178 26.07 25.81 5.10
C ALA A 178 24.69 25.13 5.09
N LEU A 179 24.43 24.33 6.14
CA LEU A 179 23.07 24.02 6.57
C LEU A 179 22.40 25.26 7.17
N ARG A 180 21.21 25.61 6.65
CA ARG A 180 20.21 26.41 7.37
C ARG A 180 18.97 25.56 7.63
N PRO A 181 18.30 25.71 8.77
CA PRO A 181 17.06 24.99 9.05
C PRO A 181 15.94 25.57 8.16
N HIS A 182 15.42 24.77 7.24
CA HIS A 182 14.23 25.12 6.47
C HIS A 182 12.99 24.49 7.12
N ALA A 183 12.11 25.35 7.63
CA ALA A 183 10.71 25.02 7.83
C ALA A 183 10.04 24.92 6.45
N THR A 184 9.45 23.78 6.13
CA THR A 184 8.82 23.56 4.82
C THR A 184 7.32 23.35 4.99
N ALA A 185 6.54 24.34 4.52
CA ALA A 185 5.11 24.21 4.27
C ALA A 185 4.88 23.44 2.96
N ALA A 186 4.02 22.43 2.99
CA ALA A 186 3.67 21.63 1.82
C ALA A 186 2.91 22.46 0.77
N ARG A 187 3.24 22.28 -0.51
CA ARG A 187 2.44 22.75 -1.65
C ARG A 187 2.06 21.57 -2.53
N ALA A 188 0.76 21.36 -2.73
CA ALA A 188 0.24 20.37 -3.65
C ALA A 188 0.57 20.73 -5.12
N ARG A 189 0.90 19.73 -5.93
CA ARG A 189 0.85 19.78 -7.39
C ARG A 189 0.02 18.59 -7.87
N ALA A 190 -0.85 18.84 -8.84
CA ALA A 190 -1.60 17.82 -9.56
C ALA A 190 -0.80 17.40 -10.79
N GLU A 191 -0.77 16.09 -11.09
CA GLU A 191 -0.93 15.49 -12.43
C GLU A 191 -0.53 13.99 -12.44
N HIS A 192 -1.49 13.09 -12.66
CA HIS A 192 -1.61 12.12 -13.77
C HIS A 192 -2.77 11.13 -13.48
N PRO A 193 -3.58 10.69 -14.46
CA PRO A 193 -4.79 9.90 -14.18
C PRO A 193 -4.49 8.39 -14.15
N ALA A 194 -4.65 7.76 -12.99
CA ALA A 194 -4.74 6.31 -12.89
C ALA A 194 -6.13 5.85 -13.39
N ALA A 195 -6.17 4.79 -14.21
CA ALA A 195 -7.41 4.18 -14.66
C ALA A 195 -8.20 3.64 -13.45
N ALA A 196 -9.29 4.33 -13.11
CA ALA A 196 -10.08 4.09 -11.92
C ALA A 196 -11.09 2.94 -12.11
N HIS A 197 -11.02 1.96 -11.22
CA HIS A 197 -12.04 0.93 -10.98
C HIS A 197 -13.38 1.57 -10.53
N PRO A 198 -14.56 0.96 -10.77
CA PRO A 198 -15.87 1.55 -10.44
C PRO A 198 -16.09 1.95 -8.96
N SER A 199 -15.32 1.41 -8.03
CA SER A 199 -15.32 1.80 -6.61
C SER A 199 -14.63 3.15 -6.36
N ALA A 200 -13.61 3.52 -7.15
CA ALA A 200 -12.85 4.75 -6.98
C ALA A 200 -13.62 6.02 -7.42
N ARG A 201 -14.71 5.88 -8.18
CA ARG A 201 -15.56 7.02 -8.60
C ARG A 201 -16.44 7.60 -7.49
N ARG A 202 -16.54 6.94 -6.33
CA ARG A 202 -17.53 7.32 -5.30
C ARG A 202 -17.00 8.34 -4.28
N LEU A 203 -15.69 8.51 -4.16
CA LEU A 203 -15.05 9.52 -3.28
C LEU A 203 -15.07 10.95 -3.85
N ALA A 204 -15.53 11.16 -5.09
CA ALA A 204 -15.51 12.47 -5.76
C ALA A 204 -16.88 13.19 -5.81
N ARG A 205 -17.95 12.64 -5.19
CA ARG A 205 -19.32 13.19 -5.27
C ARG A 205 -19.88 13.74 -3.95
N ALA A 206 -19.03 14.35 -3.13
CA ALA A 206 -19.45 15.17 -2.00
C ALA A 206 -19.12 16.64 -2.27
N GLY A 207 -19.93 17.30 -3.10
CA GLY A 207 -19.72 18.71 -3.46
C GLY A 207 -20.57 19.12 -4.65
N GLY A 208 -21.86 19.35 -4.41
CA GLY A 208 -22.79 19.78 -5.45
C GLY A 208 -24.23 19.85 -4.95
N LEU A 209 -24.49 20.79 -4.04
CA LEU A 209 -25.81 21.38 -3.90
C LEU A 209 -26.05 22.24 -5.14
N ASP A 210 -27.11 21.93 -5.90
CA ASP A 210 -27.86 22.97 -6.59
C ASP A 210 -29.34 22.79 -6.21
N VAL A 211 -29.86 23.85 -5.61
CA VAL A 211 -31.24 24.10 -5.27
C VAL A 211 -31.75 25.07 -6.32
N SER A 212 -32.59 24.60 -7.23
CA SER A 212 -33.50 25.47 -7.98
C SER A 212 -34.73 24.68 -8.46
N GLU A 213 -35.87 25.13 -7.92
CA GLU A 213 -37.30 24.84 -8.20
C GLU A 213 -37.86 23.43 -7.93
#